data_AF-A0A936L4L5-F1
#
_entry.id   AF-A0A936L4L5-F1
#
_cell.length_a   1.000
_cell.length_b   1.000
_cell.length_c   1.000
_cell.angle_alpha   90.00
_cell.angle_beta   90.00
_cell.angle_gamma   90.00
#
_symmetry.space_group_name_H-M   'P 1'
#
loop_
_entity.id
_entity.type
_entity.pdbx_description
1 polymer ?
#
loop_
_entity_poly.entity_id
_entity_poly.type
_entity_poly.pdbx_seq_one_letter_code
_entity_poly.pdbx_strand_id
1 'polypeptide(L)'
;MKKQDVVSFFREIVIVIIGILIALSIDNWNENRNNEKYIDKALFAIEEEIKLNKTDMHRIVQRHKETIDAVAMHLNNDKISLRQIIENSRGFQIAELKNIGLRFFISNKAELIDYEIISSLSEIEFLSEAVKMKTERLLNYLYDNMENTNEPAKNKFVIYLADVVESENGLLGLYDDFLNKQKKPANRQVQNGK
;
A
#
# COMPACT_ATOMS: atom_id res chain seq x y z
N MET A 1 23.81 -64.32 -12.26
CA MET A 1 22.50 -63.86 -11.75
C MET A 1 21.43 -64.22 -12.75
N LYS A 2 20.35 -64.89 -12.33
CA LYS A 2 19.25 -65.23 -13.25
C LYS A 2 18.54 -63.92 -13.62
N LYS A 3 18.16 -63.76 -14.90
CA LYS A 3 17.42 -62.58 -15.40
C LYS A 3 16.19 -62.24 -14.54
N GLN A 4 15.57 -63.24 -13.92
CA GLN A 4 14.40 -63.10 -13.06
C GLN A 4 14.70 -62.34 -11.75
N ASP A 5 15.90 -62.51 -11.16
CA ASP A 5 16.26 -61.86 -9.89
C ASP A 5 16.46 -60.34 -10.09
N VAL A 6 17.04 -59.95 -11.23
CA VAL A 6 17.26 -58.55 -11.61
C VAL A 6 15.93 -57.83 -11.84
N VAL A 7 14.99 -58.46 -12.55
CA VAL A 7 13.66 -57.87 -12.81
C VAL A 7 12.86 -57.70 -11.52
N SER A 8 12.93 -58.67 -10.60
CA SER A 8 12.26 -58.57 -9.30
C SER A 8 12.80 -57.39 -8.48
N PHE A 9 14.12 -57.23 -8.44
CA PHE A 9 14.78 -56.13 -7.73
C PHE A 9 14.42 -54.75 -8.30
N PHE A 10 14.40 -54.60 -9.63
CA PHE A 10 13.97 -53.36 -10.28
C PHE A 10 12.49 -53.04 -10.01
N ARG A 11 11.61 -54.05 -9.97
CA ARG A 11 10.19 -53.86 -9.66
C ARG A 11 10.00 -53.27 -8.25
N GLU A 12 10.78 -53.75 -7.29
CA GLU A 12 10.73 -53.28 -5.91
C GLU A 12 11.23 -51.83 -5.78
N ILE A 13 12.33 -51.49 -6.44
CA ILE A 13 12.83 -50.10 -6.51
C ILE A 13 11.79 -49.15 -7.11
N VAL A 14 11.15 -49.54 -8.22
CA VAL A 14 10.12 -48.72 -8.87
C VAL A 14 8.93 -48.46 -7.94
N ILE A 15 8.49 -49.47 -7.18
CA ILE A 15 7.39 -49.31 -6.21
C ILE A 15 7.79 -48.34 -5.09
N VAL A 16 9.00 -48.44 -4.56
CA VAL A 16 9.50 -47.54 -3.51
C VAL A 16 9.60 -46.10 -4.04
N ILE A 17 10.13 -45.91 -5.25
CA ILE A 17 10.22 -44.59 -5.89
C ILE A 17 8.83 -43.98 -6.07
N ILE A 18 7.85 -44.76 -6.56
CA ILE A 18 6.46 -44.31 -6.69
C ILE A 18 5.89 -43.87 -5.34
N GLY A 19 6.16 -44.62 -4.27
CA GLY A 19 5.74 -44.26 -2.91
C GLY A 19 6.29 -42.90 -2.46
N ILE A 20 7.59 -42.67 -2.66
CA ILE A 20 8.25 -41.39 -2.33
C ILE A 20 7.68 -40.26 -3.18
N LEU A 21 7.50 -40.48 -4.48
CA LEU A 21 6.96 -39.47 -5.39
C LEU A 21 5.53 -39.06 -5.02
N ILE A 22 4.68 -40.02 -4.63
CA ILE A 22 3.31 -39.73 -4.18
C ILE A 22 3.33 -38.94 -2.88
N ALA A 23 4.17 -39.32 -1.90
CA ALA A 23 4.31 -38.59 -0.65
C ALA A 23 4.73 -37.13 -0.89
N LEU A 24 5.80 -36.91 -1.67
CA LEU A 24 6.25 -35.57 -2.05
C LEU A 24 5.18 -34.79 -2.82
N SER A 25 4.40 -35.45 -3.68
CA SER A 25 3.33 -34.81 -4.44
C SER A 25 2.18 -34.32 -3.56
N ILE A 26 1.79 -35.12 -2.56
CA ILE A 26 0.74 -34.74 -1.59
C ILE A 26 1.22 -33.59 -0.71
N ASP A 27 2.46 -33.66 -0.22
CA ASP A 27 3.05 -32.61 0.61
C ASP A 27 3.12 -31.27 -0.15
N ASN A 28 3.62 -31.29 -1.39
CA ASN A 28 3.70 -30.10 -2.23
C ASN A 28 2.32 -29.51 -2.58
N TRP A 29 1.32 -30.37 -2.80
CA TRP A 29 -0.06 -29.90 -3.02
C TRP A 29 -0.64 -29.22 -1.78
N ASN A 30 -0.41 -29.78 -0.60
CA ASN A 30 -0.88 -29.20 0.66
C ASN A 30 -0.17 -27.87 0.97
N GLU A 31 1.14 -27.77 0.71
CA GLU A 31 1.91 -26.53 0.85
C GLU A 31 1.38 -25.43 -0.07
N ASN A 32 1.19 -25.72 -1.37
CA ASN A 32 0.62 -24.76 -2.31
C ASN A 32 -0.76 -24.25 -1.86
N ARG A 33 -1.64 -25.16 -1.40
CA ARG A 33 -2.95 -24.78 -0.89
C ARG A 33 -2.89 -23.87 0.34
N ASN A 34 -1.91 -24.08 1.22
CA ASN A 34 -1.71 -23.23 2.39
C ASN A 34 -1.15 -21.86 2.01
N ASN A 35 -0.24 -21.83 1.04
CA ASN A 35 0.32 -20.59 0.46
C ASN A 35 -0.78 -19.75 -0.19
N GLU A 36 -1.64 -20.35 -1.02
CA GLU A 36 -2.80 -19.66 -1.62
C GLU A 36 -3.71 -19.01 -0.57
N LYS A 37 -4.10 -19.77 0.47
CA LYS A 37 -4.92 -19.24 1.57
C LYS A 37 -4.26 -18.09 2.32
N TYR A 38 -2.94 -18.13 2.47
CA TYR A 38 -2.20 -17.05 3.12
C TYR A 38 -2.21 -15.79 2.27
N ILE A 39 -1.93 -15.92 0.97
CA ILE A 39 -1.96 -14.82 -0.01
C ILE A 39 -3.34 -14.17 -0.02
N ASP A 40 -4.42 -14.96 -0.13
CA ASP A 40 -5.79 -14.44 -0.18
C ASP A 40 -6.13 -13.62 1.06
N LYS A 41 -5.80 -14.14 2.25
CA LYS A 41 -6.04 -13.42 3.51
C LYS A 41 -5.23 -12.14 3.63
N ALA A 42 -3.97 -12.18 3.20
CA ALA A 42 -3.10 -11.02 3.27
C ALA A 42 -3.52 -9.93 2.28
N LEU A 43 -3.80 -10.30 1.02
CA LEU A 43 -4.31 -9.36 0.03
C LEU A 43 -5.65 -8.76 0.45
N PHE A 44 -6.54 -9.56 1.04
CA PHE A 44 -7.80 -9.05 1.60
C PHE A 44 -7.55 -8.03 2.71
N ALA A 45 -6.64 -8.31 3.65
CA ALA A 45 -6.31 -7.38 4.72
C ALA A 45 -5.71 -6.07 4.18
N ILE A 46 -4.81 -6.16 3.20
CA ILE A 46 -4.22 -5.00 2.52
C ILE A 46 -5.29 -4.19 1.77
N GLU A 47 -6.24 -4.87 1.10
CA GLU A 47 -7.34 -4.21 0.40
C GLU A 47 -8.21 -3.39 1.35
N GLU A 48 -8.55 -3.95 2.51
CA GLU A 48 -9.32 -3.25 3.55
C GLU A 48 -8.53 -2.07 4.15
N GLU A 49 -7.23 -2.24 4.41
CA GLU A 49 -6.34 -1.15 4.84
C GLU A 49 -6.33 -0.01 3.80
N ILE A 50 -6.16 -0.34 2.52
CA ILE A 50 -6.18 0.63 1.42
C ILE A 50 -7.53 1.35 1.34
N LYS A 51 -8.66 0.65 1.47
CA LYS A 51 -10.01 1.28 1.46
C LYS A 51 -10.20 2.27 2.61
N LEU A 52 -9.74 1.90 3.82
CA LEU A 52 -9.81 2.76 4.99
C LEU A 52 -8.93 4.00 4.79
N ASN A 53 -7.66 3.81 4.43
CA ASN A 53 -6.72 4.90 4.16
C ASN A 53 -7.24 5.84 3.06
N LYS A 54 -7.80 5.28 1.98
CA LYS A 54 -8.39 6.05 0.88
C LYS A 54 -9.55 6.93 1.37
N THR A 55 -10.45 6.38 2.16
CA THR A 55 -11.62 7.10 2.69
C THR A 55 -11.18 8.27 3.57
N ASP A 56 -10.24 8.03 4.47
CA ASP A 56 -9.71 9.08 5.35
C ASP A 56 -8.94 10.15 4.58
N MET A 57 -8.10 9.74 3.62
CA MET A 57 -7.29 10.66 2.83
C MET A 57 -8.15 11.55 1.92
N HIS A 58 -9.24 11.05 1.33
CA HIS A 58 -10.17 11.90 0.58
C HIS A 58 -10.71 13.08 1.40
N ARG A 59 -11.10 12.80 2.65
CA ARG A 59 -11.60 13.84 3.57
C ARG A 59 -10.51 14.85 3.91
N ILE A 60 -9.28 14.40 4.07
CA ILE A 60 -8.15 15.24 4.49
C ILE A 60 -7.66 16.12 3.35
N VAL A 61 -7.51 15.56 2.14
CA VAL A 61 -7.20 16.32 0.92
C VAL A 61 -8.18 17.46 0.71
N GLN A 62 -9.48 17.22 0.92
CA GLN A 62 -10.50 18.26 0.78
C GLN A 62 -10.29 19.40 1.79
N ARG A 63 -9.97 19.06 3.05
CA ARG A 63 -9.67 20.06 4.10
C ARG A 63 -8.38 20.83 3.83
N HIS A 64 -7.36 20.16 3.31
CA HIS A 64 -6.11 20.81 2.90
C HIS A 64 -6.35 21.82 1.79
N LYS A 65 -7.18 21.49 0.79
CA LYS A 65 -7.58 22.43 -0.26
C LYS A 65 -8.34 23.64 0.30
N GLU A 66 -9.31 23.42 1.18
CA GLU A 66 -10.03 24.50 1.87
C GLU A 66 -9.08 25.39 2.69
N THR A 67 -8.05 24.81 3.30
CA THR A 67 -7.03 25.55 4.05
C THR A 67 -6.14 26.38 3.11
N ILE A 68 -5.73 25.82 1.96
CA ILE A 68 -5.01 26.57 0.93
C ILE A 68 -5.83 27.80 0.50
N ASP A 69 -7.11 27.60 0.19
CA ASP A 69 -8.00 28.68 -0.24
C ASP A 69 -8.16 29.75 0.85
N ALA A 70 -8.34 29.32 2.11
CA ALA A 70 -8.44 30.24 3.24
C ALA A 70 -7.17 31.07 3.46
N VAL A 71 -5.99 30.47 3.32
CA VAL A 71 -4.72 31.20 3.41
C VAL A 71 -4.53 32.12 2.22
N ALA A 72 -4.89 31.67 1.01
CA ALA A 72 -4.82 32.45 -0.23
C ALA A 72 -5.64 33.76 -0.13
N MET A 73 -6.85 33.70 0.45
CA MET A 73 -7.70 34.87 0.68
C MET A 73 -7.10 35.90 1.65
N HIS A 74 -6.14 35.49 2.50
CA HIS A 74 -5.53 36.32 3.54
C HIS A 74 -4.02 36.55 3.32
N LEU A 75 -3.50 36.27 2.13
CA LEU A 75 -2.07 36.40 1.80
C LEU A 75 -1.54 37.80 2.13
N ASN A 76 -2.25 38.83 1.67
CA ASN A 76 -1.84 40.22 1.80
C ASN A 76 -2.30 40.87 3.13
N ASN A 77 -2.89 40.09 4.04
CA ASN A 77 -3.40 40.60 5.31
C ASN A 77 -2.38 40.43 6.44
N ASP A 78 -1.60 41.46 6.71
CA ASP A 78 -0.54 41.48 7.73
C ASP A 78 -1.02 41.44 9.19
N LYS A 79 -2.33 41.41 9.43
CA LYS A 79 -2.92 41.35 10.79
C LYS A 79 -3.31 39.95 11.22
N ILE A 80 -3.48 39.04 10.27
CA ILE A 80 -3.99 37.69 10.53
C ILE A 80 -2.85 36.69 10.39
N SER A 81 -2.60 35.91 11.44
CA SER A 81 -1.55 34.88 11.45
C SER A 81 -2.03 33.56 10.82
N LEU A 82 -1.09 32.70 10.45
CA LEU A 82 -1.39 31.34 9.98
C LEU A 82 -2.22 30.55 11.00
N ARG A 83 -1.92 30.69 12.30
CA ARG A 83 -2.69 30.06 13.38
C ARG A 83 -4.17 30.46 13.31
N GLN A 84 -4.45 31.75 13.22
CA GLN A 84 -5.83 32.25 13.18
C GLN A 84 -6.59 31.74 11.95
N ILE A 85 -5.94 31.67 10.79
CA ILE A 85 -6.55 31.13 9.56
C ILE A 85 -6.88 29.65 9.75
N ILE A 86 -5.95 28.86 10.29
CA ILE A 86 -6.10 27.41 10.48
C ILE A 86 -7.15 27.09 11.56
N GLU A 87 -7.17 27.84 12.66
CA GLU A 87 -8.21 27.71 13.70
C GLU A 87 -9.61 27.95 13.12
N ASN A 88 -9.75 28.98 12.27
CA ASN A 88 -11.00 29.30 11.59
C ASN A 88 -11.39 28.27 10.51
N SER A 89 -10.42 27.53 9.96
CA SER A 89 -10.64 26.47 8.96
C SER A 89 -10.81 25.07 9.56
N ARG A 90 -11.20 24.96 10.85
CA ARG A 90 -11.42 23.71 11.60
C ARG A 90 -10.14 22.91 11.93
N GLY A 91 -9.00 23.59 11.94
CA GLY A 91 -7.70 23.01 12.32
C GLY A 91 -7.03 22.22 11.20
N PHE A 92 -5.77 21.85 11.45
CA PHE A 92 -4.99 21.01 10.55
C PHE A 92 -5.18 19.52 10.89
N GLN A 93 -5.30 18.66 9.89
CA GLN A 93 -5.49 17.22 10.06
C GLN A 93 -4.43 16.43 9.33
N ILE A 94 -4.06 15.27 9.88
CA ILE A 94 -3.07 14.37 9.29
C ILE A 94 -3.74 13.03 9.03
N ALA A 95 -3.47 12.45 7.85
CA ALA A 95 -3.96 11.12 7.52
C ALA A 95 -3.16 10.07 8.30
N GLU A 96 -3.87 9.18 9.00
CA GLU A 96 -3.25 8.02 9.61
C GLU A 96 -3.10 6.93 8.55
N LEU A 97 -1.94 6.87 7.88
CA LEU A 97 -1.66 5.86 6.86
C LEU A 97 -1.28 4.52 7.52
N LYS A 98 -2.20 3.55 7.50
CA LYS A 98 -1.98 2.21 8.06
C LYS A 98 -1.57 1.24 6.95
N ASN A 99 -0.31 0.82 6.96
CA ASN A 99 0.26 -0.15 6.01
C ASN A 99 0.85 -1.36 6.76
N ILE A 100 0.22 -1.79 7.86
CA ILE A 100 0.77 -2.85 8.73
C ILE A 100 0.67 -4.21 8.03
N GLY A 101 -0.50 -4.53 7.46
CA GLY A 101 -0.72 -5.72 6.66
C GLY A 101 0.23 -5.77 5.46
N LEU A 102 0.40 -4.64 4.78
CA LEU A 102 1.33 -4.51 3.65
C LEU A 102 2.78 -4.83 4.06
N ARG A 103 3.32 -4.15 5.08
CA ARG A 103 4.70 -4.37 5.52
C ARG A 103 4.93 -5.78 6.04
N PHE A 104 3.98 -6.32 6.80
CA PHE A 104 4.04 -7.71 7.27
C PHE A 104 4.07 -8.68 6.10
N PHE A 105 3.25 -8.45 5.08
CA PHE A 105 3.18 -9.31 3.92
C PHE A 105 4.49 -9.31 3.10
N ILE A 106 5.01 -8.12 2.77
CA ILE A 106 6.28 -7.98 2.05
C ILE A 106 7.43 -8.63 2.82
N SER A 107 7.45 -8.51 4.16
CA SER A 107 8.55 -9.02 4.98
C SER A 107 8.58 -10.55 5.11
N ASN A 108 7.46 -11.24 4.94
CA ASN A 108 7.35 -12.66 5.28
C ASN A 108 7.18 -13.60 4.09
N LYS A 109 6.49 -13.16 3.04
CA LYS A 109 6.04 -14.04 1.95
C LYS A 109 5.95 -13.32 0.60
N ALA A 110 6.80 -12.31 0.37
CA ALA A 110 6.84 -11.61 -0.91
C ALA A 110 7.16 -12.54 -2.10
N GLU A 111 7.91 -13.63 -1.88
CA GLU A 111 8.22 -14.60 -2.94
C GLU A 111 6.99 -15.33 -3.51
N LEU A 112 5.85 -15.30 -2.80
CA LEU A 112 4.64 -16.01 -3.19
C LEU A 112 3.74 -15.22 -4.15
N ILE A 113 4.10 -13.97 -4.49
CA ILE A 113 3.25 -13.07 -5.29
C ILE A 113 3.92 -12.67 -6.60
N ASP A 114 3.09 -12.53 -7.64
CA ASP A 114 3.48 -12.02 -8.93
C ASP A 114 4.06 -10.59 -8.84
N TYR A 115 5.09 -10.34 -9.63
CA TYR A 115 5.79 -9.06 -9.69
C TYR A 115 4.86 -7.84 -9.80
N GLU A 116 3.76 -7.93 -10.56
CA GLU A 116 2.82 -6.82 -10.74
C GLU A 116 2.21 -6.32 -9.42
N ILE A 117 1.81 -7.25 -8.55
CA ILE A 117 1.22 -6.91 -7.24
C ILE A 117 2.31 -6.33 -6.33
N ILE A 118 3.50 -6.94 -6.31
CA ILE A 118 4.63 -6.41 -5.52
C ILE A 118 5.01 -5.00 -5.96
N SER A 119 5.09 -4.73 -7.27
CA SER A 119 5.37 -3.39 -7.79
C SER A 119 4.31 -2.40 -7.34
N SER A 120 3.03 -2.72 -7.54
CA SER A 120 1.91 -1.83 -7.17
C SER A 120 1.91 -1.51 -5.66
N LEU A 121 2.13 -2.52 -4.83
CA LEU A 121 2.21 -2.38 -3.38
C LEU A 121 3.45 -1.61 -2.92
N SER A 122 4.58 -1.76 -3.62
CA SER A 122 5.82 -1.03 -3.33
C SER A 122 5.69 0.44 -3.70
N GLU A 123 5.04 0.76 -4.82
CA GLU A 123 4.74 2.14 -5.22
C GLU A 123 3.84 2.84 -4.20
N ILE A 124 2.83 2.12 -3.68
CA ILE A 124 1.96 2.59 -2.59
C ILE A 124 2.78 2.90 -1.34
N GLU A 125 3.65 2.00 -0.88
CA GLU A 125 4.47 2.23 0.32
C GLU A 125 5.42 3.41 0.11
N PHE A 126 6.08 3.48 -1.05
CA PHE A 126 6.99 4.57 -1.38
C PHE A 126 6.29 5.94 -1.34
N LEU A 127 5.12 6.05 -1.98
CA LEU A 127 4.39 7.32 -2.01
C LEU A 127 3.75 7.64 -0.66
N SER A 128 3.35 6.64 0.12
CA SER A 128 2.89 6.81 1.52
C SER A 128 3.98 7.44 2.39
N GLU A 129 5.22 6.96 2.29
CA GLU A 129 6.35 7.53 3.03
C GLU A 129 6.68 8.95 2.55
N ALA A 130 6.61 9.20 1.24
CA ALA A 130 6.80 10.55 0.70
C ALA A 130 5.75 11.55 1.22
N VAL A 131 4.47 11.15 1.30
CA VAL A 131 3.39 11.96 1.89
C VAL A 131 3.71 12.28 3.36
N LYS A 132 4.13 11.28 4.13
CA LYS A 132 4.50 11.45 5.54
C LYS A 132 5.66 12.43 5.71
N MET A 133 6.75 12.26 4.96
CA MET A 133 7.90 13.16 5.01
C MET A 133 7.55 14.61 4.64
N LYS A 134 6.74 14.81 3.59
CA LYS A 134 6.27 16.15 3.18
C LYS A 134 5.36 16.76 4.24
N THR A 135 4.50 15.96 4.87
CA THR A 135 3.63 16.40 5.97
C THR A 135 4.44 16.82 7.19
N GLU A 136 5.46 16.06 7.58
CA GLU A 136 6.36 16.43 8.68
C GLU A 136 7.09 17.75 8.38
N ARG A 137 7.59 17.92 7.15
CA ARG A 137 8.22 19.18 6.73
C ARG A 137 7.26 20.36 6.79
N LEU A 138 6.03 20.19 6.33
CA LEU A 138 4.96 21.20 6.42
C LEU A 138 4.67 21.56 7.89
N LEU A 139 4.53 20.55 8.77
CA LEU A 139 4.24 20.76 10.19
C LEU A 139 5.34 21.52 10.89
N ASN A 140 6.60 21.14 10.67
CA ASN A 140 7.75 21.87 11.22
C ASN A 140 7.72 23.33 10.80
N TYR A 141 7.48 23.57 9.50
CA TYR A 141 7.35 24.94 8.99
C TYR A 141 6.18 25.69 9.62
N LEU A 142 5.01 25.04 9.74
CA LEU A 142 3.83 25.63 10.36
C LEU A 142 4.12 26.01 11.81
N TYR A 143 4.66 25.11 12.63
CA TYR A 143 4.94 25.41 14.04
C TYR A 143 5.95 26.56 14.19
N ASP A 144 6.97 26.62 13.35
CA ASP A 144 7.96 27.70 13.38
C ASP A 144 7.40 29.06 12.93
N ASN A 145 6.30 29.07 12.15
CA ASN A 145 5.79 30.27 11.49
C ASN A 145 4.30 30.56 11.80
N MET A 146 3.67 29.85 12.74
CA MET A 146 2.22 29.92 12.95
C MET A 146 1.73 31.29 13.40
N GLU A 147 2.55 32.04 14.14
CA GLU A 147 2.23 33.42 14.54
C GLU A 147 2.64 34.47 13.50
N ASN A 148 3.32 34.07 12.43
CA ASN A 148 3.75 34.99 11.38
C ASN A 148 2.55 35.46 10.55
N THR A 149 2.50 36.76 10.27
CA THR A 149 1.43 37.40 9.50
C THR A 149 1.88 37.82 8.10
N ASN A 150 3.19 37.75 7.82
CA ASN A 150 3.74 38.25 6.57
C ASN A 150 3.36 37.36 5.37
N GLU A 151 3.23 37.99 4.21
CA GLU A 151 2.86 37.33 2.96
C GLU A 151 3.85 36.21 2.57
N PRO A 152 5.19 36.39 2.65
CA PRO A 152 6.13 35.32 2.28
C PRO A 152 5.94 34.04 3.10
N ALA A 153 5.64 34.15 4.39
CA ALA A 153 5.44 32.97 5.24
C ALA A 153 4.17 32.22 4.86
N LYS A 154 3.08 32.96 4.59
CA LYS A 154 1.81 32.37 4.13
C LYS A 154 1.94 31.71 2.76
N ASN A 155 2.60 32.37 1.82
CA ASN A 155 2.87 31.80 0.50
C ASN A 155 3.69 30.52 0.61
N LYS A 156 4.73 30.51 1.46
CA LYS A 156 5.55 29.31 1.66
C LYS A 156 4.78 28.17 2.33
N PHE A 157 3.89 28.47 3.26
CA PHE A 157 2.95 27.50 3.83
C PHE A 157 2.06 26.89 2.74
N VAL A 158 1.45 27.72 1.88
CA VAL A 158 0.61 27.26 0.76
C VAL A 158 1.39 26.34 -0.18
N ILE A 159 2.64 26.68 -0.51
CA ILE A 159 3.49 25.83 -1.36
C ILE A 159 3.72 24.46 -0.73
N TYR A 160 4.06 24.40 0.57
CA TYR A 160 4.27 23.12 1.25
C TYR A 160 2.98 22.31 1.37
N LEU A 161 1.85 22.95 1.64
CA LEU A 161 0.56 22.27 1.71
C LEU A 161 0.12 21.76 0.33
N ALA A 162 0.36 22.52 -0.74
CA ALA A 162 0.08 22.08 -2.10
C ALA A 162 0.91 20.86 -2.50
N ASP A 163 2.20 20.81 -2.13
CA ASP A 163 3.08 19.65 -2.39
C ASP A 163 2.64 18.38 -1.66
N VAL A 164 2.12 18.53 -0.42
CA VAL A 164 1.46 17.44 0.31
C VAL A 164 0.22 16.98 -0.44
N VAL A 165 -0.68 17.90 -0.79
CA VAL A 165 -1.94 17.60 -1.50
C VAL A 165 -1.69 16.92 -2.83
N GLU A 166 -0.68 17.32 -3.59
CA GLU A 166 -0.30 16.66 -4.85
C GLU A 166 0.06 15.19 -4.61
N SER A 167 0.85 14.92 -3.57
CA SER A 167 1.30 13.57 -3.23
C SER A 167 0.16 12.70 -2.68
N GLU A 168 -0.73 13.29 -1.88
CA GLU A 168 -1.96 12.64 -1.41
C GLU A 168 -2.88 12.24 -2.58
N ASN A 169 -3.06 13.12 -3.58
CA ASN A 169 -3.84 12.79 -4.78
C ASN A 169 -3.16 11.69 -5.62
N GLY A 170 -1.83 11.71 -5.73
CA GLY A 170 -1.08 10.63 -6.37
C GLY A 170 -1.31 9.28 -5.67
N LEU A 171 -1.29 9.27 -4.33
CA LEU A 171 -1.52 8.07 -3.54
C LEU A 171 -2.96 7.56 -3.65
N LEU A 172 -3.94 8.47 -3.69
CA LEU A 172 -5.33 8.11 -3.99
C LEU A 172 -5.46 7.45 -5.38
N GLY A 173 -4.72 7.92 -6.37
CA GLY A 173 -4.65 7.31 -7.70
C GLY A 173 -4.12 5.87 -7.64
N LEU A 174 -3.01 5.64 -6.94
CA LEU A 174 -2.46 4.28 -6.75
C LEU A 174 -3.43 3.35 -6.01
N TYR A 175 -4.14 3.87 -4.99
CA TYR A 175 -5.18 3.11 -4.31
C TYR A 175 -6.31 2.71 -5.26
N ASP A 176 -6.76 3.63 -6.11
CA ASP A 176 -7.79 3.34 -7.11
C ASP A 176 -7.34 2.28 -8.12
N ASP A 177 -6.13 2.41 -8.64
CA ASP A 177 -5.58 1.44 -9.59
C ASP A 177 -5.46 0.05 -8.96
N PHE A 178 -4.95 -0.04 -7.72
CA PHE A 178 -4.85 -1.31 -7.00
C PHE A 178 -6.22 -1.95 -6.79
N LEU A 179 -7.18 -1.20 -6.23
CA LEU A 179 -8.53 -1.72 -5.95
C LEU A 179 -9.28 -2.12 -7.22
N ASN A 180 -9.09 -1.41 -8.32
CA ASN A 180 -9.73 -1.72 -9.60
C ASN A 180 -9.13 -2.97 -10.25
N LYS A 181 -7.82 -3.20 -10.11
CA LYS A 181 -7.17 -4.43 -10.57
C LYS A 181 -7.67 -5.67 -9.81
N GLN A 182 -7.89 -5.56 -8.50
CA GLN A 182 -8.42 -6.67 -7.69
C GLN A 182 -9.91 -6.99 -7.97
N LYS A 183 -10.70 -5.99 -8.41
CA LYS A 183 -12.12 -6.20 -8.78
C LYS A 183 -12.34 -6.92 -10.10
N LYS A 184 -11.35 -6.93 -11.02
CA LYS A 184 -11.46 -7.74 -12.23
C LYS A 184 -11.39 -9.20 -11.82
N PRO A 185 -12.40 -10.04 -12.17
CA PRO A 185 -12.37 -11.44 -11.78
C PRO A 185 -11.06 -12.04 -12.28
N ALA A 186 -10.35 -12.70 -11.37
CA ALA A 186 -9.15 -13.45 -11.66
C ALA A 186 -9.48 -14.50 -12.72
N ASN A 187 -9.22 -14.21 -13.99
CA ASN A 187 -8.98 -15.21 -15.03
C ASN A 187 -7.61 -15.90 -14.76
N ARG A 188 -7.38 -16.33 -13.52
CA ARG A 188 -6.25 -17.18 -13.09
C ARG A 188 -6.68 -18.63 -12.91
N GLN A 189 -7.82 -19.01 -13.48
CA GLN A 189 -8.13 -20.40 -13.75
C GLN A 189 -8.44 -20.52 -15.25
N VAL A 190 -8.01 -21.62 -15.86
CA VAL A 190 -8.04 -21.94 -17.30
C VAL A 190 -6.85 -21.44 -18.13
N GLN A 191 -5.62 -21.71 -17.69
CA GLN A 191 -4.56 -22.19 -18.60
C GLN A 191 -3.69 -23.24 -17.89
N ASN A 192 -4.32 -24.35 -17.50
CA ASN A 192 -3.64 -25.63 -17.25
C ASN A 192 -4.66 -26.72 -17.56
N GLY A 193 -4.57 -27.31 -18.74
CA GLY A 193 -5.51 -28.34 -19.19
C GLY A 193 -5.63 -28.46 -20.71
N LYS A 194 -4.50 -28.61 -21.41
CA LYS A 194 -4.41 -29.37 -22.66
C LYS A 194 -3.14 -30.21 -22.63
#